data_AF-A0A376REW1-F1
#
_entry.id   AF-A0A376REW1-F1
#
_cell.length_a   1.000
_cell.length_b   1.000
_cell.length_c   1.000
_cell.angle_alpha   90.00
_cell.angle_beta   90.00
_cell.angle_gamma   90.00
#
_symmetry.space_group_name_H-M   'P 1'
#
loop_
_entity.id
_entity.type
_entity.pdbx_description
1 polymer ?
#
loop_
_entity_poly.entity_id
_entity_poly.type
_entity_poly.pdbx_seq_one_letter_code
_entity_poly.pdbx_strand_id
1 'polypeptide(L)' 'MNPLKAGDIAPKFSLPDQDGEQVNLTDFQGQRVLVYFYPKAMTPAVPYRPAAYAITWMS' A
#
# COMPACT_ATOMS: atom_id res chain seq x y z
N MET A 1 -15.23 -16.63 8.22
CA MET A 1 -14.52 -15.38 8.62
C MET A 1 -15.49 -14.23 8.44
N ASN A 2 -15.54 -13.31 9.40
CA ASN A 2 -16.43 -12.15 9.33
C ASN A 2 -15.66 -10.96 8.73
N PRO A 3 -16.14 -10.31 7.66
CA PRO A 3 -15.47 -9.15 7.08
C PRO A 3 -15.53 -7.97 8.06
N LEU A 4 -14.45 -7.18 8.11
CA LEU A 4 -14.39 -5.95 8.90
C LEU A 4 -15.40 -4.94 8.37
N LYS A 5 -16.11 -4.29 9.28
CA LYS A 5 -17.06 -3.21 8.98
C LYS A 5 -16.50 -1.87 9.44
N ALA A 6 -17.01 -0.79 8.86
CA ALA A 6 -16.64 0.54 9.31
C ALA A 6 -17.01 0.74 10.78
N GLY A 7 -16.05 1.25 11.57
CA GLY A 7 -16.19 1.43 13.02
C GLY A 7 -15.68 0.25 13.86
N ASP A 8 -15.37 -0.90 13.25
CA ASP A 8 -14.72 -1.99 13.97
C ASP A 8 -13.31 -1.58 14.42
N ILE A 9 -12.93 -2.02 15.62
CA ILE A 9 -11.55 -1.89 16.08
C ILE A 9 -10.68 -2.77 15.18
N ALA A 10 -9.63 -2.17 14.61
CA ALA A 10 -8.70 -2.91 13.77
C ALA A 10 -8.08 -4.08 14.56
N PRO A 11 -8.07 -5.30 13.98
CA PRO A 11 -7.49 -6.45 14.65
C PRO A 11 -5.99 -6.25 14.86
N LYS A 12 -5.48 -6.74 15.99
CA LYS A 12 -4.04 -6.72 16.24
C LYS A 12 -3.36 -7.70 15.29
N PHE A 13 -2.32 -7.22 14.61
CA PHE A 13 -1.45 -8.06 13.80
C PHE A 13 0.00 -7.58 13.92
N SER A 14 0.89 -8.53 13.65
CA SER A 14 2.33 -8.31 13.54
C SER A 14 2.79 -8.97 12.25
N LEU A 15 3.48 -8.22 11.40
CA LEU A 15 4.00 -8.71 10.11
C LEU A 15 5.48 -8.33 10.00
N PRO A 16 6.33 -9.20 9.43
CA PRO A 16 7.67 -8.79 9.04
C PRO A 16 7.58 -7.80 7.88
N ASP A 17 8.46 -6.80 7.89
CA ASP A 17 8.63 -5.89 6.76
C ASP A 17 9.60 -6.46 5.70
N GLN A 18 10.00 -5.63 4.75
CA GLN A 18 10.93 -6.00 3.67
C GLN A 18 12.34 -6.39 4.16
N ASP A 19 12.75 -5.89 5.32
CA ASP A 19 14.06 -6.16 5.93
C ASP A 19 13.97 -7.28 6.97
N GLY A 20 12.76 -7.82 7.19
CA GLY A 20 12.48 -8.87 8.17
C GLY A 20 12.24 -8.32 9.57
N GLU A 21 12.15 -7.00 9.74
CA GLU A 21 11.84 -6.38 11.03
C GLU A 21 10.36 -6.55 11.37
N GLN A 22 10.08 -6.84 12.63
CA GLN A 22 8.71 -7.08 13.08
C GLN A 22 7.97 -5.75 13.27
N VAL A 23 6.96 -5.51 12.44
CA VAL A 23 6.09 -4.33 12.54
C VAL A 23 4.78 -4.73 13.22
N ASN A 24 4.38 -4.01 14.29
CA ASN A 24 3.11 -4.23 14.97
C ASN A 24 2.15 -3.07 14.70
N LEU A 25 0.87 -3.37 14.47
CA LEU A 25 -0.14 -2.31 14.30
C LEU A 25 -0.25 -1.40 15.55
N THR A 26 0.08 -1.93 16.73
CA THR A 26 0.09 -1.19 18.00
C THR A 26 1.16 -0.11 18.06
N ASP A 27 2.19 -0.17 17.22
CA ASP A 27 3.27 0.81 17.23
C ASP A 27 2.81 2.15 16.63
N PHE A 28 1.70 2.15 15.89
CA PHE A 28 1.11 3.33 15.25
C PHE A 28 -0.13 3.88 15.99
N GLN A 29 -0.30 3.57 17.27
CA GLN A 29 -1.41 4.08 18.07
C GLN A 29 -1.42 5.63 18.09
N GLY A 30 -2.61 6.21 17.89
CA GLY A 30 -2.77 7.67 17.80
C GLY A 30 -2.46 8.27 16.42
N GLN A 31 -1.96 7.48 15.46
CA GLN A 31 -1.74 7.91 14.08
C GLN A 31 -2.84 7.39 13.15
N ARG A 32 -3.08 8.11 12.06
CA ARG A 32 -3.94 7.63 10.97
C ARG A 32 -3.10 6.77 10.02
N VAL A 33 -3.45 5.50 9.90
CA VAL A 33 -2.72 4.53 9.08
C VAL A 33 -3.66 3.90 8.06
N LEU A 34 -3.20 3.75 6.82
CA LEU A 34 -3.88 3.01 5.77
C LEU A 34 -3.18 1.65 5.58
N VAL A 35 -3.90 0.56 5.86
CA VAL A 35 -3.41 -0.80 5.64
C VAL A 35 -4.10 -1.38 4.40
N TYR A 36 -3.31 -1.83 3.43
CA TYR A 36 -3.81 -2.36 2.16
C TYR A 36 -3.11 -3.68 1.83
N PHE A 37 -3.88 -4.77 1.75
CA PHE A 37 -3.37 -6.09 1.38
C PHE A 37 -3.48 -6.28 -0.13
N TYR A 38 -2.35 -6.53 -0.79
CA TYR A 38 -2.30 -6.83 -2.21
C TYR A 38 -1.90 -8.30 -2.44
N PRO A 39 -2.71 -9.11 -3.16
CA PRO A 39 -2.50 -10.56 -3.26
C PRO A 39 -1.29 -10.99 -4.09
N LYS A 40 -0.58 -10.05 -4.76
CA LYS A 40 0.54 -10.39 -5.65
C LYS A 40 1.63 -9.33 -5.66
N ALA A 41 2.44 -9.23 -4.61
CA ALA A 41 3.57 -8.32 -4.54
C ALA A 41 4.73 -8.75 -5.48
N MET A 42 4.52 -8.69 -6.80
CA MET A 42 5.56 -8.93 -7.83
C MET A 42 5.08 -8.67 -9.27
N THR A 43 3.96 -7.96 -9.46
CA THR A 43 3.68 -7.41 -10.78
C THR A 43 4.62 -6.23 -11.01
N PRO A 44 5.47 -6.20 -12.05
CA PRO A 44 6.22 -5.00 -12.39
C PRO A 44 5.21 -3.86 -12.49
N ALA A 45 5.41 -2.81 -11.70
CA ALA A 45 4.64 -1.59 -11.84
C ALA A 45 4.80 -1.16 -13.31
N VAL A 46 3.70 -1.14 -14.05
CA VAL A 46 3.71 -0.59 -15.41
C VAL A 46 4.18 0.86 -15.29
N PRO A 47 5.33 1.25 -15.88
CA PRO A 47 5.68 2.66 -15.89
C PRO A 47 4.62 3.34 -16.73
N TYR A 48 3.78 4.14 -16.08
CA TYR A 48 2.87 5.05 -16.75
C TYR A 48 3.74 5.97 -17.61
N ARG A 49 3.86 5.69 -18.91
CA ARG A 49 4.51 6.59 -19.87
C ARG A 49 3.46 7.61 -20.29
N PRO A 50 3.49 8.87 -19.81
CA PRO A 50 2.77 9.90 -20.53
C PRO A 50 3.39 9.98 -21.93
N ALA A 51 2.54 9.95 -22.96
CA ALA A 51 2.94 10.06 -24.34
C ALA A 51 3.64 11.41 -24.58
N ALA A 52 4.97 11.44 -24.41
CA ALA A 52 5.82 12.57 -24.76
C ALA A 52 6.06 12.66 -26.29
N TYR A 53 5.04 12.35 -27.10
CA TYR A 53 5.04 12.59 -28.55
C TYR A 53 4.36 13.92 -28.94
N ALA A 54 3.96 14.73 -27.95
CA ALA A 54 3.26 16.00 -28.20
C ALA A 54 4.17 17.25 -28.23
N ILE A 55 5.49 17.13 -28.03
CA ILE A 55 6.41 18.31 -27.92
C ILE A 55 7.41 18.38 -29.09
N THR A 56 7.05 17.87 -30.28
CA THR A 56 7.88 18.02 -31.50
C THR A 56 7.17 18.72 -32.65
N TRP A 57 5.96 19.28 -32.43
CA TRP A 57 5.26 20.12 -33.42
C TRP A 57 5.19 21.58 -32.96
N MET A 58 6.29 22.14 -32.48
CA MET A 58 6.47 23.59 -32.34
C MET A 58 7.95 23.93 -32.56
N SER A 59 8.44 23.76 -33.79
CA SER A 59 9.50 24.61 -34.35
C SER A 59 9.57 24.48 -35.86
#